data_AF-A0A7R9LXM9-F1
#
_entry.id   AF-A0A7R9LXM9-F1
#
_cell.length_a   1.000
_cell.length_b   1.000
_cell.length_c   1.000
_cell.angle_alpha   90.00
_cell.angle_beta   90.00
_cell.angle_gamma   90.00
#
_symmetry.space_group_name_H-M   'P 1'
#
loop_
_entity.id
_entity.type
_entity.pdbx_description
1 polymer ?
#
loop_
_entity_poly.entity_id
_entity_poly.type
_entity_poly.pdbx_seq_one_letter_code
_entity_poly.pdbx_strand_id
1 'polypeptide(L)'
;IIVFQLNELKKIRTRFAEKRELFDLKDKQLVLQRFGHLKLRMKCFDIVDHLRYHNMCVECIRNLPDFETILNADELVQLREVMDRAVKIIDMYIDVNNNRNNEFQLLYDEEADTRWETQENEWYIEYEVWNVMTEKLMDSYKSILKDKLNQVLTQVTDALAVREQSVKELTSFTTKFKTDPNLSALLTENVYDLMSEGIANGVEK
;
A
#
# COMPACT_ATOMS: atom_id res chain seq x y z
N ILE A 1 -5.18 -8.68 -3.61
CA ILE A 1 -4.15 -7.72 -4.09
C ILE A 1 -4.13 -6.47 -3.20
N ILE A 2 -5.16 -5.62 -3.17
CA ILE A 2 -5.18 -4.37 -2.37
C ILE A 2 -4.92 -4.58 -0.87
N VAL A 3 -5.57 -5.57 -0.24
CA VAL A 3 -5.36 -5.89 1.19
C VAL A 3 -3.91 -6.31 1.49
N PHE A 4 -3.26 -7.02 0.56
CA PHE A 4 -1.87 -7.42 0.70
C PHE A 4 -0.94 -6.19 0.67
N GLN A 5 -1.11 -5.29 -0.30
CA GLN A 5 -0.33 -4.05 -0.39
C GLN A 5 -0.52 -3.16 0.84
N LEU A 6 -1.74 -3.05 1.38
CA LEU A 6 -1.99 -2.33 2.63
C LEU A 6 -1.20 -2.92 3.80
N ASN A 7 -1.01 -4.25 3.84
CA ASN A 7 -0.21 -4.89 4.87
C ASN A 7 1.30 -4.67 4.67
N GLU A 8 1.79 -4.71 3.44
CA GLU A 8 3.19 -4.38 3.14
C GLU A 8 3.50 -2.92 3.48
N LEU A 9 2.62 -1.98 3.12
CA LEU A 9 2.77 -0.58 3.49
C LEU A 9 2.81 -0.37 5.01
N LYS A 10 1.99 -1.10 5.78
CA LYS A 10 2.05 -1.06 7.25
C LYS A 10 3.43 -1.50 7.76
N LYS A 11 3.99 -2.58 7.22
CA LYS A 11 5.33 -3.05 7.60
C LYS A 11 6.41 -2.01 7.31
N ILE A 12 6.37 -1.39 6.13
CA ILE A 12 7.29 -0.31 5.74
C ILE A 12 7.18 0.83 6.75
N ARG A 13 5.96 1.27 7.08
CA ARG A 13 5.72 2.36 8.02
C ARG A 13 6.21 2.04 9.43
N THR A 14 6.01 0.82 9.93
CA THR A 14 6.51 0.41 11.24
C THR A 14 8.04 0.49 11.30
N ARG A 15 8.73 -0.09 10.30
CA ARG A 15 10.19 -0.01 10.23
C ARG A 15 10.69 1.43 10.08
N PHE A 16 9.94 2.25 9.33
CA PHE A 16 10.24 3.66 9.17
C PHE A 16 10.17 4.43 10.50
N ALA A 17 9.12 4.20 11.30
CA ALA A 17 9.00 4.78 12.62
C ALA A 17 10.13 4.33 13.56
N GLU A 18 10.49 3.04 13.55
CA GLU A 18 11.63 2.51 14.33
C GLU A 18 12.94 3.20 13.93
N LYS A 19 13.17 3.42 12.63
CA LYS A 19 14.37 4.13 12.15
C LYS A 19 14.39 5.61 12.51
N ARG A 20 13.23 6.26 12.54
CA ARG A 20 13.10 7.63 13.05
C ARG A 20 13.49 7.71 14.53
N GLU A 21 12.97 6.82 15.37
CA GLU A 21 13.34 6.79 16.80
C GLU A 21 14.85 6.55 17.01
N LEU A 22 15.47 5.71 16.16
CA LEU A 22 16.91 5.48 16.21
C LEU A 22 17.73 6.70 15.80
N PHE A 23 17.23 7.56 14.90
CA PHE A 23 17.87 8.83 14.56
C PHE A 23 17.98 9.70 15.81
N ASP A 24 16.85 9.95 16.46
CA ASP A 24 16.76 10.78 17.67
C ASP A 24 17.65 10.26 18.82
N LEU A 25 17.78 8.94 18.96
CA LEU A 25 18.61 8.31 20.00
C LEU A 25 20.11 8.33 19.69
N LYS A 26 20.51 7.99 18.46
CA LYS A 26 21.92 8.06 18.02
C LYS A 26 22.47 9.47 18.14
N ASP A 27 21.64 10.45 17.81
CA ASP A 27 21.99 11.87 17.88
C ASP A 27 22.26 12.32 19.31
N LYS A 28 21.43 11.88 20.26
CA LYS A 28 21.67 12.11 21.69
C LYS A 28 22.93 11.40 22.21
N GLN A 29 23.32 10.27 21.61
CA GLN A 29 24.54 9.54 21.98
C GLN A 29 25.82 10.14 21.38
N LEU A 30 25.78 10.66 20.14
CA LEU A 30 26.89 11.39 19.50
C LEU A 30 27.31 12.61 20.32
N VAL A 31 26.36 13.26 21.01
CA VAL A 31 26.61 14.36 21.95
C VAL A 31 27.42 13.94 23.18
N LEU A 32 27.39 12.65 23.56
CA LEU A 32 27.87 12.22 24.87
C LEU A 32 29.26 11.55 24.92
N GLN A 33 29.92 11.23 23.80
CA GLN A 33 31.23 10.56 23.88
C GLN A 33 32.29 11.03 22.86
N ARG A 34 33.22 11.87 23.37
CA ARG A 34 34.69 11.81 23.16
C ARG A 34 35.34 12.12 21.79
N PHE A 35 34.62 12.51 20.73
CA PHE A 35 35.26 12.81 19.42
C PHE A 35 34.85 14.17 18.81
N GLY A 36 35.13 15.27 19.53
CA GLY A 36 34.76 16.63 19.11
C GLY A 36 35.13 17.01 17.67
N HIS A 37 36.27 16.53 17.17
CA HIS A 37 36.72 16.79 15.79
C HIS A 37 36.10 15.89 14.72
N LEU A 38 35.54 14.73 15.10
CA LEU A 38 34.89 13.83 14.16
C LEU A 38 33.36 13.86 14.27
N LYS A 39 32.77 14.53 15.27
CA LYS A 39 31.32 14.55 15.48
C LYS A 39 30.53 15.00 14.25
N LEU A 40 31.00 16.05 13.56
CA LEU A 40 30.39 16.56 12.32
C LEU A 40 30.43 15.50 11.21
N ARG A 41 31.56 14.81 11.07
CA ARG A 41 31.76 13.76 10.06
C ARG A 41 30.92 12.50 10.38
N MET A 42 30.93 12.08 11.63
CA MET A 42 30.10 10.97 12.11
C MET A 42 28.63 11.23 11.85
N LYS A 43 28.18 12.45 12.14
CA LYS A 43 26.81 12.88 11.87
C LYS A 43 26.48 12.87 10.37
N CYS A 44 27.39 13.31 9.50
CA CYS A 44 27.21 13.16 8.04
C CYS A 44 27.01 11.69 7.64
N PHE A 45 27.82 10.77 8.15
CA PHE A 45 27.67 9.34 7.85
C PHE A 45 26.34 8.78 8.32
N ASP A 46 25.94 9.10 9.55
CA ASP A 46 24.63 8.68 10.06
C ASP A 46 23.49 9.26 9.22
N ILE A 47 23.53 10.55 8.87
CA ILE A 47 22.52 11.16 7.99
C ILE A 47 22.46 10.46 6.62
N VAL A 48 23.60 10.15 6.01
CA VAL A 48 23.65 9.42 4.73
C VAL A 48 23.02 8.03 4.86
N ASP A 49 23.29 7.30 5.94
CA ASP A 49 22.67 5.99 6.17
C ASP A 49 21.15 6.10 6.40
N HIS A 50 20.70 7.15 7.10
CA HIS A 50 19.28 7.44 7.28
C HIS A 50 18.59 7.82 5.96
N LEU A 51 19.23 8.64 5.13
CA LEU A 51 18.75 9.01 3.80
C LEU A 51 18.64 7.79 2.88
N ARG A 52 19.65 6.92 2.87
CA ARG A 52 19.59 5.64 2.12
C ARG A 52 18.42 4.78 2.57
N TYR A 53 18.13 4.77 3.88
CA TYR A 53 16.96 4.08 4.39
C TYR A 53 15.64 4.71 3.89
N HIS A 54 15.54 6.04 3.87
CA HIS A 54 14.38 6.73 3.28
C HIS A 54 14.23 6.39 1.79
N ASN A 55 15.34 6.37 1.05
CA ASN A 55 15.34 6.00 -0.37
C ASN A 55 14.82 4.56 -0.54
N MET A 56 15.31 3.63 0.28
CA MET A 56 14.81 2.25 0.30
C MET A 56 13.31 2.18 0.60
N CYS A 57 12.78 2.98 1.52
CA CYS A 57 11.34 3.05 1.77
C CYS A 57 10.56 3.52 0.53
N VAL A 58 11.02 4.59 -0.13
CA VAL A 58 10.38 5.11 -1.35
C VAL A 58 10.42 4.05 -2.46
N GLU A 59 11.56 3.41 -2.67
CA GLU A 59 11.72 2.33 -3.63
C GLU A 59 10.88 1.09 -3.28
N CYS A 60 10.73 0.73 -2.00
CA CYS A 60 9.82 -0.33 -1.60
C CYS A 60 8.37 0.00 -1.98
N ILE A 61 7.91 1.24 -1.75
CA ILE A 61 6.56 1.68 -2.12
C ILE A 61 6.41 1.64 -3.64
N ARG A 62 7.41 2.14 -4.39
CA ARG A 62 7.44 2.14 -5.86
C ARG A 62 7.33 0.74 -6.45
N ASN A 63 7.97 -0.24 -5.81
CA ASN A 63 8.02 -1.63 -6.26
C ASN A 63 6.91 -2.52 -5.68
N LEU A 64 5.95 -1.96 -4.93
CA LEU A 64 4.77 -2.73 -4.55
C LEU A 64 4.06 -3.20 -5.84
N PRO A 65 3.74 -4.50 -5.97
CA PRO A 65 3.21 -5.05 -7.22
C PRO A 65 1.91 -4.37 -7.63
N ASP A 66 1.53 -4.43 -8.92
CA ASP A 66 0.17 -4.15 -9.42
C ASP A 66 -0.38 -2.72 -9.38
N PHE A 67 0.48 -1.69 -9.39
CA PHE A 67 0.04 -0.29 -9.59
C PHE A 67 -0.90 -0.11 -10.79
N GLU A 68 -0.60 -0.80 -11.88
CA GLU A 68 -1.30 -0.72 -13.16
C GLU A 68 -2.73 -1.31 -13.12
N THR A 69 -3.03 -2.14 -12.12
CA THR A 69 -4.37 -2.73 -11.96
C THR A 69 -5.28 -1.91 -11.04
N ILE A 70 -4.69 -0.98 -10.27
CA ILE A 70 -5.37 -0.24 -9.21
C ILE A 70 -5.60 1.21 -9.62
N LEU A 71 -4.57 1.83 -10.20
CA LEU A 71 -4.58 3.22 -10.65
C LEU A 71 -4.95 3.30 -12.12
N ASN A 72 -5.58 4.41 -12.51
CA ASN A 72 -5.65 4.75 -13.93
C ASN A 72 -4.29 5.25 -14.43
N ALA A 73 -4.14 5.36 -15.76
CA ALA A 73 -2.87 5.71 -16.39
C ALA A 73 -2.32 7.08 -15.92
N ASP A 74 -3.18 8.08 -15.76
CA ASP A 74 -2.77 9.43 -15.36
C ASP A 74 -2.33 9.46 -13.88
N GLU A 75 -3.09 8.82 -12.98
CA GLU A 75 -2.75 8.68 -11.56
C GLU A 75 -1.41 7.94 -11.39
N LEU A 76 -1.17 6.91 -12.20
CA LEU A 76 0.07 6.16 -12.19
C LEU A 76 1.26 7.03 -12.60
N VAL A 77 1.11 7.82 -13.67
CA VAL A 77 2.16 8.75 -14.14
C VAL A 77 2.46 9.78 -13.06
N GLN A 78 1.44 10.43 -12.49
CA GLN A 78 1.61 11.42 -11.45
C GLN A 78 2.31 10.84 -10.22
N LEU A 79 1.91 9.65 -9.77
CA LEU A 79 2.52 9.02 -8.62
C LEU A 79 3.98 8.64 -8.87
N ARG A 80 4.29 8.09 -10.06
CA ARG A 80 5.67 7.81 -10.47
C ARG A 80 6.53 9.08 -10.48
N GLU A 81 6.01 10.19 -11.01
CA GLU A 81 6.71 11.46 -11.00
C GLU A 81 7.01 11.96 -9.57
N VAL A 82 6.05 11.86 -8.66
CA VAL A 82 6.25 12.27 -7.26
C VAL A 82 7.30 11.37 -6.59
N MET A 83 7.27 10.06 -6.83
CA MET A 83 8.28 9.13 -6.33
C MET A 83 9.68 9.44 -6.88
N ASP A 84 9.81 9.64 -8.19
CA ASP A 84 11.09 9.97 -8.83
C ASP A 84 11.66 11.30 -8.29
N ARG A 85 10.80 12.29 -8.03
CA ARG A 85 11.21 13.56 -7.40
C ARG A 85 11.68 13.34 -5.96
N ALA A 86 11.01 12.48 -5.20
CA ALA A 86 11.40 12.19 -3.82
C ALA A 86 12.76 11.49 -3.74
N VAL A 87 12.99 10.49 -4.61
CA VAL A 87 14.29 9.83 -4.74
C VAL A 87 15.39 10.85 -5.06
N LYS A 88 15.16 11.73 -6.05
CA LYS A 88 16.11 12.78 -6.41
C LYS A 88 16.44 13.72 -5.25
N ILE A 89 15.43 14.14 -4.47
CA ILE A 89 15.64 15.00 -3.30
C ILE A 89 16.51 14.27 -2.26
N ILE A 90 16.23 13.00 -2.00
CA ILE A 90 17.02 12.19 -1.06
C ILE A 90 18.47 12.06 -1.54
N ASP A 91 18.68 11.76 -2.83
CA ASP A 91 20.01 11.64 -3.42
C ASP A 91 20.78 12.97 -3.35
N MET A 92 20.12 14.10 -3.61
CA MET A 92 20.73 15.42 -3.44
C MET A 92 21.21 15.65 -2.00
N TYR A 93 20.42 15.28 -0.99
CA TYR A 93 20.85 15.40 0.41
C TYR A 93 21.98 14.43 0.76
N ILE A 94 22.04 13.25 0.13
CA ILE A 94 23.18 12.33 0.27
C ILE A 94 24.44 13.00 -0.25
N ASP A 95 24.39 13.58 -1.45
CA ASP A 95 25.52 14.27 -2.08
C ASP A 95 25.98 15.48 -1.25
N VAL A 96 25.03 16.29 -0.77
CA VAL A 96 25.33 17.42 0.13
C VAL A 96 26.07 16.94 1.39
N ASN A 97 25.63 15.85 2.01
CA ASN A 97 26.27 15.34 3.23
C ASN A 97 27.63 14.66 2.96
N ASN A 98 27.81 14.05 1.79
CA ASN A 98 29.12 13.56 1.36
C ASN A 98 30.11 14.72 1.15
N ASN A 99 29.65 15.82 0.54
CA ASN A 99 30.46 17.03 0.35
C ASN A 99 30.81 17.69 1.69
N ARG A 100 29.81 17.86 2.58
CA ARG A 100 30.03 18.37 3.95
C ARG A 100 31.05 17.53 4.72
N ASN A 101 30.98 16.19 4.63
CA ASN A 101 31.98 15.32 5.26
C ASN A 101 33.40 15.58 4.75
N ASN A 102 33.58 15.83 3.45
CA ASN A 102 34.89 16.18 2.88
C ASN A 102 35.38 17.55 3.38
N GLU A 103 34.48 18.53 3.51
CA GLU A 103 34.80 19.84 4.07
C GLU A 103 35.21 19.74 5.55
N PHE A 104 34.45 18.98 6.35
CA PHE A 104 34.73 18.78 7.77
C PHE A 104 35.98 17.96 8.04
N GLN A 105 36.47 17.18 7.08
CA GLN A 105 37.76 16.50 7.20
C GLN A 105 38.93 17.48 7.39
N LEU A 106 38.79 18.72 6.93
CA LEU A 106 39.85 19.73 6.95
C LEU A 106 39.79 20.65 8.17
N LEU A 107 38.78 20.53 9.03
CA LEU A 107 38.58 21.40 10.18
C LEU A 107 39.42 20.95 11.38
N TYR A 108 39.95 21.93 12.12
CA TYR A 108 40.52 21.73 13.45
C TYR A 108 39.42 21.64 14.52
N ASP A 109 39.70 20.98 15.65
CA ASP A 109 38.74 20.68 16.73
C ASP A 109 37.95 21.92 17.20
N GLU A 110 38.61 23.06 17.43
CA GLU A 110 37.96 24.29 17.91
C GLU A 110 36.99 24.89 16.87
N GLU A 111 37.34 24.82 15.59
CA GLU A 111 36.49 25.30 14.50
C GLU A 111 35.30 24.35 14.26
N ALA A 112 35.51 23.04 14.41
CA ALA A 112 34.43 22.05 14.37
C ALA A 112 33.43 22.23 15.53
N ASP A 113 33.93 22.58 16.72
CA ASP A 113 33.07 22.82 17.88
C ASP A 113 32.20 24.07 17.71
N THR A 114 32.75 25.16 17.19
CA THR A 114 32.00 26.40 16.94
C THR A 114 30.93 26.24 15.84
N ARG A 115 31.18 25.43 14.81
CA ARG A 115 30.20 25.19 13.73
C ARG A 115 29.10 24.21 14.10
N TRP A 116 29.28 23.40 15.14
CA TRP A 116 28.39 22.30 15.48
C TRP A 116 26.94 22.71 15.64
N GLU A 117 26.67 23.69 16.51
CA GLU A 117 25.30 24.09 16.85
C GLU A 117 24.55 24.63 15.62
N THR A 118 25.23 25.40 14.77
CA THR A 118 24.64 25.88 13.51
C THR A 118 24.34 24.73 12.56
N GLN A 119 25.30 23.82 12.34
CA GLN A 119 25.12 22.71 11.42
C GLN A 119 24.08 21.70 11.89
N GLU A 120 24.00 21.46 13.20
CA GLU A 120 22.99 20.61 13.82
C GLU A 120 21.59 21.14 13.57
N ASN A 121 21.39 22.46 13.73
CA ASN A 121 20.11 23.09 13.41
C ASN A 121 19.75 22.99 11.92
N GLU A 122 20.71 23.17 11.02
CA GLU A 122 20.49 22.97 9.58
C GLU A 122 20.06 21.54 9.27
N TRP A 123 20.78 20.54 9.81
CA TRP A 123 20.43 19.14 9.63
C TRP A 123 19.07 18.80 10.20
N TYR A 124 18.66 19.39 11.31
CA TYR A 124 17.32 19.19 11.86
C TYR A 124 16.24 19.74 10.92
N ILE A 125 16.46 20.90 10.30
CA ILE A 125 15.52 21.46 9.32
C ILE A 125 15.44 20.57 8.07
N GLU A 126 16.59 20.13 7.56
CA GLU A 126 16.66 19.17 6.45
C GLU A 126 15.96 17.85 6.82
N TYR A 127 16.12 17.41 8.07
CA TYR A 127 15.41 16.27 8.65
C TYR A 127 13.89 16.45 8.67
N GLU A 128 13.36 17.65 8.85
CA GLU A 128 11.91 17.77 8.77
C GLU A 128 11.42 17.63 7.32
N VAL A 129 12.23 18.08 6.34
CA VAL A 129 11.83 18.05 4.92
C VAL A 129 11.65 16.62 4.39
N TRP A 130 12.69 15.80 4.44
CA TRP A 130 12.69 14.51 3.74
C TRP A 130 11.87 13.38 4.42
N ASN A 131 11.47 13.55 5.68
CA ASN A 131 10.76 12.61 6.53
C ASN A 131 9.29 12.92 6.43
N VAL A 132 8.91 14.20 6.53
CA VAL A 132 7.55 14.63 6.17
C VAL A 132 7.24 14.26 4.72
N MET A 133 8.19 14.42 3.79
CA MET A 133 8.01 13.98 2.40
C MET A 133 7.72 12.47 2.32
N THR A 134 8.55 11.64 2.97
CA THR A 134 8.42 10.18 2.92
C THR A 134 7.16 9.68 3.64
N GLU A 135 6.78 10.28 4.77
CA GLU A 135 5.51 10.00 5.45
C GLU A 135 4.30 10.37 4.59
N LYS A 136 4.31 11.56 3.96
CA LYS A 136 3.23 11.99 3.06
C LYS A 136 3.07 11.06 1.86
N LEU A 137 4.18 10.58 1.29
CA LEU A 137 4.14 9.57 0.23
C LEU A 137 3.44 8.29 0.69
N MET A 138 3.79 7.78 1.87
CA MET A 138 3.12 6.60 2.45
C MET A 138 1.64 6.86 2.71
N ASP A 139 1.27 8.03 3.22
CA ASP A 139 -0.12 8.40 3.51
C ASP A 139 -0.96 8.56 2.25
N SER A 140 -0.43 9.22 1.22
CA SER A 140 -1.07 9.32 -0.09
C SER A 140 -1.32 7.94 -0.68
N TYR A 141 -0.32 7.05 -0.63
CA TYR A 141 -0.46 5.68 -1.12
C TYR A 141 -1.53 4.90 -0.35
N LYS A 142 -1.55 5.02 0.99
CA LYS A 142 -2.58 4.39 1.83
C LYS A 142 -3.99 4.89 1.47
N SER A 143 -4.14 6.20 1.24
CA SER A 143 -5.43 6.81 0.91
C SER A 143 -5.98 6.24 -0.39
N ILE A 144 -5.15 6.23 -1.44
CA ILE A 144 -5.48 5.67 -2.75
C ILE A 144 -5.97 4.23 -2.62
N LEU A 145 -5.21 3.38 -1.91
CA LEU A 145 -5.59 1.98 -1.73
C LEU A 145 -6.91 1.81 -0.97
N LYS A 146 -7.15 2.64 0.05
CA LYS A 146 -8.39 2.62 0.82
C LYS A 146 -9.59 3.03 -0.04
N ASP A 147 -9.45 4.07 -0.83
CA ASP A 147 -10.52 4.56 -1.70
C ASP A 147 -10.86 3.51 -2.77
N LYS A 148 -9.84 2.86 -3.34
CA LYS A 148 -10.07 1.76 -4.29
C LYS A 148 -10.72 0.54 -3.65
N LEU A 149 -10.31 0.18 -2.43
CA LEU A 149 -10.94 -0.92 -1.69
C LEU A 149 -12.43 -0.65 -1.45
N ASN A 150 -12.78 0.59 -1.09
CA ASN A 150 -14.17 0.99 -0.89
C ASN A 150 -14.97 0.90 -2.19
N GLN A 151 -14.43 1.35 -3.32
CA GLN A 151 -15.08 1.23 -4.62
C GLN A 151 -15.38 -0.23 -4.99
N VAL A 152 -14.39 -1.12 -4.83
CA VAL A 152 -14.55 -2.56 -5.08
C VAL A 152 -15.61 -3.15 -4.15
N LEU A 153 -15.60 -2.78 -2.88
CA LEU A 153 -16.55 -3.28 -1.90
C LEU A 153 -17.99 -2.86 -2.25
N THR A 154 -18.20 -1.61 -2.69
CA THR A 154 -19.50 -1.15 -3.18
C THR A 154 -19.96 -1.97 -4.38
N GLN A 155 -19.11 -2.14 -5.40
CA GLN A 155 -19.45 -2.92 -6.59
C GLN A 155 -19.82 -4.38 -6.27
N VAL A 156 -19.08 -5.02 -5.36
CA VAL A 156 -19.38 -6.38 -4.92
C VAL A 156 -20.70 -6.44 -4.16
N THR A 157 -20.98 -5.45 -3.32
CA THR A 157 -22.23 -5.37 -2.56
C THR A 157 -23.43 -5.22 -3.49
N ASP A 158 -23.33 -4.33 -4.49
CA ASP A 158 -24.38 -4.12 -5.49
C ASP A 158 -24.62 -5.40 -6.31
N ALA A 159 -23.54 -6.06 -6.76
CA ALA A 159 -23.63 -7.31 -7.50
C ALA A 159 -24.25 -8.45 -6.67
N LEU A 160 -23.96 -8.49 -5.36
CA LEU A 160 -24.55 -9.46 -4.44
C LEU A 160 -26.05 -9.22 -4.27
N ALA A 161 -26.47 -7.96 -4.13
CA ALA A 161 -27.88 -7.59 -4.03
C ALA A 161 -28.67 -8.01 -5.29
N VAL A 162 -28.10 -7.80 -6.48
CA VAL A 162 -28.70 -8.26 -7.75
C VAL A 162 -28.83 -9.78 -7.77
N ARG A 163 -27.78 -10.51 -7.38
CA ARG A 163 -27.82 -11.99 -7.33
C ARG A 163 -28.85 -12.50 -6.33
N GLU A 164 -28.93 -11.89 -5.15
CA GLU A 164 -29.92 -12.25 -4.14
C GLU A 164 -31.34 -12.07 -4.67
N GLN A 165 -31.59 -10.97 -5.39
CA GLN A 165 -32.88 -10.72 -6.04
C GLN A 165 -33.21 -11.78 -7.10
N SER A 166 -32.26 -12.12 -7.98
CA SER A 166 -32.46 -13.17 -8.98
C SER A 166 -32.72 -14.55 -8.34
N VAL A 167 -32.05 -14.87 -7.23
CA VAL A 167 -32.29 -16.13 -6.49
C VAL A 167 -33.69 -16.15 -5.88
N LYS A 168 -34.15 -15.02 -5.30
CA LYS A 168 -35.52 -14.89 -4.79
C LYS A 168 -36.56 -15.08 -5.91
N GLU A 169 -36.32 -14.48 -7.07
CA GLU A 169 -37.19 -14.64 -8.25
C GLU A 169 -37.24 -16.09 -8.73
N LEU A 170 -36.10 -16.76 -8.89
CA LEU A 170 -36.02 -18.18 -9.26
C LEU A 170 -36.72 -19.09 -8.25
N THR A 171 -36.58 -18.79 -6.95
CA THR A 171 -37.27 -19.53 -5.88
C THR A 171 -38.78 -19.32 -5.93
N SER A 172 -39.22 -18.10 -6.23
CA SER A 172 -40.63 -17.77 -6.46
C SER A 172 -41.19 -18.51 -7.68
N PHE A 173 -40.46 -18.51 -8.81
CA PHE A 173 -40.84 -19.27 -10.01
C PHE A 173 -40.95 -20.76 -9.72
N THR A 174 -39.97 -21.35 -9.02
CA THR A 174 -40.01 -22.77 -8.63
C THR A 174 -41.23 -23.09 -7.78
N THR A 175 -41.57 -22.21 -6.83
CA THR A 175 -42.78 -22.37 -6.01
C THR A 175 -44.03 -22.29 -6.87
N LYS A 176 -44.14 -21.30 -7.77
CA LYS A 176 -45.27 -21.16 -8.70
C LYS A 176 -45.44 -22.39 -9.58
N PHE A 177 -44.35 -22.91 -10.15
CA PHE A 177 -44.35 -24.15 -10.95
C PHE A 177 -44.87 -25.35 -10.16
N LYS A 178 -44.46 -25.51 -8.89
CA LYS A 178 -44.97 -26.61 -8.04
C LYS A 178 -46.46 -26.48 -7.71
N THR A 179 -46.98 -25.26 -7.67
CA THR A 179 -48.38 -24.97 -7.33
C THR A 179 -49.27 -24.79 -8.55
N ASP A 180 -48.71 -24.81 -9.77
CA ASP A 180 -49.47 -24.62 -11.01
C ASP A 180 -50.34 -25.87 -11.28
N PRO A 181 -51.68 -25.75 -11.21
CA PRO A 181 -52.57 -26.89 -11.39
C PRO A 181 -52.56 -27.43 -12.82
N ASN A 182 -52.37 -26.58 -13.83
CA ASN A 182 -52.32 -26.99 -15.24
C ASN A 182 -51.01 -27.70 -15.54
N LEU A 183 -49.90 -27.25 -14.98
CA LEU A 183 -48.60 -27.91 -15.16
C LEU A 183 -48.52 -29.22 -14.37
N SER A 184 -49.10 -29.25 -13.18
CA SER A 184 -49.29 -30.48 -12.39
C SER A 184 -50.17 -31.48 -13.13
N ALA A 185 -51.28 -31.01 -13.75
CA ALA A 185 -52.15 -31.81 -14.60
C ALA A 185 -51.41 -32.32 -15.86
N LEU A 186 -50.67 -31.49 -16.57
CA LEU A 186 -49.88 -31.88 -17.75
C LEU A 186 -48.79 -32.92 -17.44
N LEU A 187 -48.14 -32.80 -16.27
CA LEU A 187 -47.15 -33.76 -15.79
C LEU A 187 -47.80 -35.08 -15.34
N THR A 188 -49.02 -35.03 -14.78
CA THR A 188 -49.76 -36.25 -14.39
C THR A 188 -50.42 -36.93 -15.59
N GLU A 189 -50.92 -36.18 -16.57
CA GLU A 189 -51.45 -36.69 -17.85
C GLU A 189 -50.35 -37.37 -18.66
N ASN A 190 -49.18 -36.75 -18.87
CA ASN A 190 -48.07 -37.41 -19.58
C ASN A 190 -47.56 -38.67 -18.90
N VAL A 191 -47.55 -38.72 -17.56
CA VAL A 191 -47.15 -39.93 -16.81
C VAL A 191 -48.23 -41.01 -16.92
N TYR A 192 -49.51 -40.65 -16.93
CA TYR A 192 -50.60 -41.59 -17.19
C TYR A 192 -50.61 -42.12 -18.62
N ASP A 193 -50.32 -41.26 -19.61
CA ASP A 193 -50.21 -41.65 -21.02
C ASP A 193 -48.99 -42.55 -21.27
N LEU A 194 -47.82 -42.25 -20.66
CA LEU A 194 -46.65 -43.14 -20.71
C LEU A 194 -46.88 -44.48 -20.00
N MET A 195 -47.60 -44.49 -18.87
CA MET A 195 -47.95 -45.74 -18.18
C MET A 195 -49.02 -46.53 -18.92
N SER A 196 -49.97 -45.87 -19.59
CA SER A 196 -51.03 -46.53 -20.35
C SER A 196 -50.54 -47.02 -21.73
N GLU A 197 -49.60 -46.33 -22.39
CA GLU A 197 -48.87 -46.84 -23.56
C GLU A 197 -47.92 -47.99 -23.19
N GLY A 198 -47.28 -47.94 -22.01
CA GLY A 198 -46.48 -49.04 -21.48
C GLY A 198 -47.30 -50.28 -21.10
N ILE A 199 -48.54 -50.09 -20.64
CA ILE A 199 -49.49 -51.20 -20.36
C ILE A 199 -50.12 -51.71 -21.67
N ALA A 200 -50.47 -50.84 -22.62
CA ALA A 200 -51.03 -51.25 -23.91
C ALA A 200 -50.03 -52.08 -24.75
N ASN A 201 -48.74 -51.75 -24.69
CA ASN A 201 -47.68 -52.53 -25.33
C ASN A 201 -47.22 -53.76 -24.50
N GLY A 202 -47.74 -53.93 -23.27
CA GLY A 202 -47.42 -55.04 -22.37
C GLY A 202 -48.51 -56.11 -22.25
N VAL A 203 -49.68 -55.93 -22.87
CA VAL A 203 -50.82 -56.87 -22.81
C VAL A 203 -50.96 -57.74 -24.07
N GLU A 204 -50.12 -57.55 -25.08
CA GLU A 204 -49.96 -58.52 -26.19
C GLU A 204 -48.80 -59.49 -25.93
N LYS A 205 -48.94 -60.40 -24.94
CA LYS A 205 -48.27 -61.72 -24.92
C LYS A 205 -49.08 -62.75 -24.15
#